data_AF-A0A8S0XPP5-F1
#
_entry.id   AF-A0A8S0XPP5-F1
#
_cell.length_a   1.000
_cell.length_b   1.000
_cell.length_c   1.000
_cell.angle_alpha   90.00
_cell.angle_beta   90.00
_cell.angle_gamma   90.00
#
_symmetry.space_group_name_H-M   'P 1'
#
loop_
_entity.id
_entity.type
_entity.pdbx_description
1 polymer ?
#
loop_
_entity_poly.entity_id
_entity_poly.type
_entity_poly.pdbx_seq_one_letter_code
_entity_poly.pdbx_strand_id
1 'polypeptide(L)'
;MQPIAFTTGQFAGQFIRFELVEIQKPETGRRHIPGDGRRSLDPPPVVRLKIFRVHAPGTPSQSETELNNELSTSQLSPVTVEIVGLLCSIDLFPVPESTLALGITETSKKTGFLAGASCVQPLLVDYQGFKNLLFTAGIG
;
A
#
# COMPACT_ATOMS: atom_id res chain seq x y z
N MET A 1 1.00 -9.15 -6.30
CA MET A 1 0.44 -10.08 -5.29
C MET A 1 -0.58 -10.98 -6.00
N GLN A 2 -0.73 -12.25 -5.61
CA GLN A 2 -1.75 -13.14 -6.18
C GLN A 2 -3.15 -12.82 -5.61
N PRO A 3 -4.25 -13.12 -6.34
CA PRO A 3 -5.61 -12.95 -5.81
C PRO A 3 -5.88 -13.85 -4.61
N ILE A 4 -6.64 -13.34 -3.64
CA ILE A 4 -7.04 -14.04 -2.41
C ILE A 4 -8.54 -14.32 -2.47
N ALA A 5 -8.94 -15.56 -2.18
CA ALA A 5 -10.34 -15.94 -2.00
C ALA A 5 -10.78 -15.64 -0.57
N PHE A 6 -11.79 -14.78 -0.42
CA PHE A 6 -12.34 -14.44 0.89
C PHE A 6 -13.56 -15.28 1.22
N THR A 7 -13.56 -15.95 2.36
CA THR A 7 -14.69 -16.76 2.85
C THR A 7 -15.62 -15.97 3.79
N THR A 8 -15.13 -14.88 4.38
CA THR A 8 -15.83 -14.03 5.36
C THR A 8 -15.51 -12.55 5.16
N GLY A 9 -16.29 -11.67 5.80
CA GLY A 9 -16.09 -10.21 5.78
C GLY A 9 -16.66 -9.55 4.52
N GLN A 10 -16.31 -8.28 4.30
CA GLN A 10 -16.84 -7.45 3.20
C GLN A 10 -16.58 -8.00 1.78
N PHE A 11 -15.58 -8.87 1.64
CA PHE A 11 -15.22 -9.50 0.37
C PHE A 11 -15.66 -10.98 0.28
N ALA A 12 -16.49 -11.47 1.20
CA ALA A 12 -16.92 -12.86 1.22
C ALA A 12 -17.47 -13.32 -0.14
N GLY A 13 -17.00 -14.48 -0.61
CA GLY A 13 -17.36 -15.05 -1.90
C GLY A 13 -16.66 -14.42 -3.11
N GLN A 14 -15.72 -13.49 -2.90
CA GLN A 14 -14.99 -12.80 -3.97
C GLN A 14 -13.50 -13.17 -3.97
N PHE A 15 -12.90 -13.09 -5.15
CA PHE A 15 -11.45 -13.08 -5.31
C PHE A 15 -10.98 -11.64 -5.39
N ILE A 16 -10.11 -11.25 -4.46
CA ILE A 16 -9.60 -9.89 -4.36
C ILE A 16 -8.09 -9.89 -4.55
N ARG A 17 -7.59 -9.00 -5.41
CA ARG A 17 -6.17 -8.71 -5.55
C ARG A 17 -5.88 -7.32 -5.03
N PHE A 18 -4.89 -7.20 -4.16
CA PHE A 18 -4.39 -5.92 -3.68
C PHE A 18 -3.13 -5.52 -4.45
N GLU A 19 -2.99 -4.22 -4.65
CA GLU A 19 -1.80 -3.62 -5.25
C GLU A 19 -1.47 -2.32 -4.54
N LEU A 20 -0.19 -2.14 -4.20
CA LEU A 20 0.33 -0.87 -3.70
C LEU A 20 1.08 -0.19 -4.83
N VAL A 21 0.72 1.06 -5.09
CA VAL A 21 1.36 1.89 -6.11
C VAL A 21 2.02 3.07 -5.42
N GLU A 22 3.33 3.22 -5.58
CA GLU A 22 4.06 4.38 -5.08
C GLU A 22 3.63 5.64 -5.84
N ILE A 23 3.17 6.65 -5.09
CA ILE A 23 2.78 7.96 -5.64
C ILE A 23 3.86 8.99 -5.34
N GLN A 24 4.43 8.95 -4.14
CA GLN A 24 5.45 9.87 -3.70
C GLN A 24 6.57 9.10 -3.04
N LYS A 25 7.75 9.20 -3.66
CA LYS A 25 8.97 8.61 -3.14
C LYS A 25 9.70 9.65 -2.28
N PRO A 26 10.23 9.25 -1.10
CA PRO A 26 11.11 10.13 -0.34
C PRO A 26 12.42 10.33 -1.10
N GLU A 27 12.78 11.60 -1.33
CA GLU A 27 14.01 11.98 -2.05
C GLU A 27 15.16 12.20 -1.08
N THR A 28 14.84 12.76 0.09
CA THR A 28 15.80 13.04 1.14
C THR A 28 15.41 12.35 2.44
N GLY A 29 16.40 11.74 3.07
CA GLY A 29 16.31 11.26 4.44
C GLY A 29 17.56 11.73 5.19
N ARG A 30 17.41 12.06 6.46
CA ARG A 30 18.54 12.50 7.29
C ARG A 30 18.85 11.43 8.31
N ARG A 31 20.12 11.04 8.42
CA ARG A 31 20.58 10.21 9.54
C ARG A 31 20.19 10.92 10.84
N HIS A 32 19.50 10.21 11.73
CA HIS A 32 19.23 10.73 13.06
C HIS A 32 20.53 10.91 13.83
N ILE A 33 20.84 12.15 14.23
CA ILE A 33 21.98 12.49 15.09
C ILE A 33 21.40 12.98 16.42
N PRO A 34 21.81 12.41 17.57
CA PRO A 34 21.39 12.91 18.88
C PRO A 34 21.66 14.42 19.00
N GLY A 35 20.62 15.21 19.28
CA GLY A 35 20.71 16.67 19.46
C GLY A 35 20.36 17.53 18.24
N ASP A 36 20.18 16.95 17.04
CA ASP A 36 19.93 17.68 15.78
C ASP A 36 18.44 17.66 15.35
N GLY A 37 17.56 17.23 16.27
CA GLY A 37 16.14 17.02 16.01
C GLY A 37 15.84 15.81 15.10
N ARG A 38 14.61 15.29 15.17
CA ARG A 38 14.12 14.33 14.17
C ARG A 38 13.71 15.10 12.92
N ARG A 39 14.12 14.63 11.74
CA ARG A 39 13.60 15.13 10.46
C ARG A 39 12.99 13.96 9.72
N SER A 40 11.71 14.08 9.42
CA SER A 40 11.03 13.10 8.58
C SER A 40 11.64 13.06 7.19
N LEU A 41 11.43 11.95 6.49
CA LEU A 41 11.67 11.86 5.06
C LEU A 41 10.90 12.96 4.34
N ASP A 42 11.57 13.61 3.39
CA ASP A 42 11.01 14.71 2.61
C ASP A 42 11.21 14.46 1.11
N PRO A 43 10.13 14.45 0.30
CA PRO A 43 8.73 14.53 0.74
C PRO A 43 8.29 13.21 1.43
N PRO A 44 7.24 13.21 2.29
CA PRO A 44 6.84 12.01 3.02
C PRO A 44 6.43 10.89 2.04
N PRO A 45 6.80 9.62 2.26
CA PRO A 45 6.34 8.53 1.39
C PRO A 45 4.81 8.45 1.32
N VAL A 46 4.27 8.34 0.10
CA VAL A 46 2.84 8.13 -0.16
C VAL A 46 2.64 6.96 -1.11
N VAL A 47 1.80 6.01 -0.72
CA VAL A 47 1.40 4.88 -1.56
C VAL A 47 -0.12 4.79 -1.67
N ARG A 48 -0.63 4.44 -2.84
CA ARG A 48 -2.05 4.15 -3.08
C ARG A 48 -2.32 2.66 -2.99
N LEU A 49 -3.36 2.30 -2.26
CA LEU A 49 -3.93 0.96 -2.30
C LEU A 49 -4.97 0.88 -3.43
N LYS A 50 -4.74 -0.02 -4.37
CA LYS A 50 -5.74 -0.45 -5.34
C LYS A 50 -6.26 -1.83 -4.93
N ILE A 51 -7.57 -2.00 -5.06
CA ILE A 51 -8.26 -3.24 -4.73
C ILE A 51 -8.98 -3.67 -6.00
N PHE A 52 -8.69 -4.88 -6.48
CA PHE A 52 -9.29 -5.41 -7.69
C PHE A 52 -10.16 -6.61 -7.34
N ARG A 53 -11.40 -6.62 -7.84
CA ARG A 53 -12.18 -7.85 -7.93
C ARG A 53 -11.71 -8.63 -9.15
N VAL A 54 -11.31 -9.87 -8.92
CA VAL A 54 -10.83 -10.78 -9.97
C VAL A 54 -11.96 -11.71 -10.37
N HIS A 55 -12.27 -11.74 -11.66
CA HIS A 55 -13.28 -12.62 -12.26
C HIS A 55 -12.59 -13.81 -12.93
N ALA A 56 -13.20 -14.99 -12.85
CA ALA A 56 -12.71 -16.24 -13.43
C ALA A 56 -11.19 -16.49 -13.20
N PRO A 57 -10.70 -16.43 -11.94
CA PRO A 57 -9.28 -16.54 -11.63
C PRO A 57 -8.71 -17.88 -12.10
N GLY A 58 -7.52 -17.84 -12.70
CA GLY A 58 -6.85 -19.04 -13.21
C GLY A 58 -7.40 -19.57 -14.54
N THR A 59 -8.30 -18.84 -15.20
CA THR A 59 -8.81 -19.17 -16.53
C THR A 59 -8.28 -18.19 -17.59
N PRO A 60 -8.29 -18.54 -18.89
CA PRO A 60 -7.96 -17.61 -19.97
C PRO A 60 -8.89 -16.38 -20.03
N SER A 61 -10.08 -16.47 -19.43
CA SER A 61 -11.05 -15.39 -19.36
C SER A 61 -10.92 -14.55 -18.09
N GLN A 62 -9.80 -14.68 -17.35
CA GLN A 62 -9.55 -13.88 -16.16
C GLN A 62 -9.58 -12.38 -16.50
N SER A 63 -10.34 -11.63 -15.72
CA SER A 63 -10.41 -10.16 -15.83
C SER A 63 -10.46 -9.52 -14.45
N GLU A 64 -10.09 -8.24 -14.38
CA GLU A 64 -10.00 -7.51 -13.13
C GLU A 64 -10.78 -6.20 -13.21
N THR A 65 -11.52 -5.88 -12.17
CA THR A 65 -12.23 -4.60 -12.02
C THR A 65 -11.74 -3.91 -10.75
N GLU A 66 -11.22 -2.69 -10.88
CA GLU A 66 -10.82 -1.89 -9.72
C GLU A 66 -12.07 -1.48 -8.93
N LEU A 67 -12.06 -1.76 -7.63
CA LEU A 67 -13.08 -1.32 -6.69
C LEU A 67 -12.80 0.14 -6.33
N ASN A 68 -13.40 1.05 -7.10
CA ASN A 68 -13.35 2.48 -6.81
C ASN A 68 -14.50 2.87 -5.87
N ASN A 69 -14.24 3.79 -4.94
CA ASN A 69 -15.21 4.24 -3.94
C ASN A 69 -16.27 5.22 -4.52
N GLU A 70 -16.15 5.58 -5.80
CA GLU A 70 -17.05 6.47 -6.54
C GLU A 70 -17.74 5.67 -7.65
N LEU A 71 -19.07 5.80 -7.72
CA LEU A 71 -20.03 5.12 -8.62
C LEU A 71 -19.40 4.49 -9.88
N SER A 72 -19.33 3.16 -9.93
CA SER A 72 -19.45 2.47 -11.21
C SER A 72 -20.93 2.52 -11.61
N THR A 73 -21.28 3.47 -12.48
CA THR A 73 -22.62 3.74 -13.03
C THR A 73 -23.27 2.56 -13.79
N SER A 74 -22.71 1.35 -13.69
CA SER A 74 -23.20 0.12 -14.29
C SER A 74 -23.35 -1.05 -13.31
N GLN A 75 -22.98 -0.89 -12.03
CA GLN A 75 -23.28 -1.89 -11.00
C GLN A 75 -24.11 -1.25 -9.89
N LEU A 76 -25.26 -1.88 -9.63
CA LEU A 76 -26.32 -1.46 -8.73
C LEU A 76 -25.90 -1.56 -7.26
N SER A 77 -24.83 -0.87 -6.83
CA SER A 77 -24.52 -0.44 -5.45
C SER A 77 -23.08 0.06 -5.40
N PRO A 78 -22.80 1.27 -4.87
CA PRO A 78 -21.44 1.68 -4.54
C PRO A 78 -20.88 0.73 -3.46
N VAL A 79 -19.84 -0.02 -3.81
CA VAL A 79 -19.13 -0.84 -2.82
C VAL A 79 -18.29 0.12 -1.97
N THR A 80 -18.82 0.50 -0.81
CA THR A 80 -18.04 1.23 0.19
C THR A 80 -17.07 0.24 0.82
N VAL A 81 -15.78 0.38 0.53
CA VAL A 81 -14.76 -0.46 1.18
C VAL A 81 -14.63 -0.02 2.63
N GLU A 82 -14.92 -0.91 3.57
CA GLU A 82 -14.66 -0.67 4.98
C GLU A 82 -13.14 -0.70 5.19
N ILE A 83 -12.55 0.45 5.48
CA ILE A 83 -11.10 0.59 5.65
C ILE A 83 -10.60 0.18 7.05
N VAL A 84 -11.53 -0.13 7.96
CA VAL A 84 -11.22 -0.56 9.33
C VAL A 84 -10.45 -1.88 9.26
N GLY A 85 -9.29 -1.91 9.91
CA GLY A 85 -8.39 -3.07 9.93
C GLY A 85 -7.34 -3.10 8.82
N LEU A 86 -7.38 -2.17 7.87
CA LEU A 86 -6.27 -1.97 6.92
C LEU A 86 -5.13 -1.22 7.60
N LEU A 87 -3.94 -1.79 7.52
CA LEU A 87 -2.71 -1.20 8.05
C LEU A 87 -1.60 -1.36 7.01
N CYS A 88 -0.80 -0.32 6.84
CA CYS A 88 0.44 -0.40 6.06
C CYS A 88 1.62 -0.31 7.03
N SER A 89 2.44 -1.37 7.05
CA SER A 89 3.70 -1.39 7.79
C SER A 89 4.86 -1.04 6.87
N ILE A 90 5.77 -0.21 7.37
CA ILE A 90 6.92 0.27 6.62
C ILE A 90 8.19 -0.32 7.22
N ASP A 91 9.05 -0.83 6.34
CA ASP A 91 10.32 -1.45 6.69
C ASP A 91 11.45 -0.86 5.84
N LEU A 92 12.64 -0.78 6.44
CA LEU A 92 13.88 -0.47 5.72
C LEU A 92 14.55 -1.75 5.26
N PHE A 93 15.08 -1.72 4.04
CA PHE A 93 15.90 -2.78 3.49
C PHE A 93 17.25 -2.22 3.04
N PRO A 94 18.34 -2.99 3.17
CA PRO A 94 19.64 -2.58 2.65
C PRO A 94 19.60 -2.51 1.13
N VAL A 95 20.17 -1.44 0.56
CA VAL A 95 20.44 -1.38 -0.87
C VAL A 95 21.75 -2.15 -1.12
N PRO A 96 21.75 -3.22 -1.93
CA PRO A 96 22.99 -3.94 -2.24
C PRO A 96 23.98 -3.01 -2.94
N GLU A 97 25.19 -2.85 -2.39
CA GLU A 97 26.24 -2.00 -2.97
C GLU A 97 26.83 -2.56 -4.27
N SER A 98 26.55 -3.83 -4.60
CA SER A 98 26.99 -4.48 -5.83
C SER A 98 25.85 -5.26 -6.48
N THR A 99 25.80 -5.15 -7.80
CA THR A 99 24.74 -5.59 -8.72
C THR A 99 24.62 -7.12 -8.86
N LEU A 100 24.48 -7.87 -7.77
CA LEU A 100 24.24 -9.31 -7.79
C LEU A 100 23.11 -9.71 -6.83
N ALA A 101 21.88 -9.44 -7.28
CA ALA A 101 20.77 -10.39 -7.41
C ALA A 101 20.41 -11.36 -6.26
N LEU A 102 20.85 -11.15 -5.02
CA LEU A 102 20.22 -11.79 -3.87
C LEU A 102 19.10 -10.87 -3.42
N GLY A 103 17.89 -11.15 -3.92
CA GLY A 103 16.70 -10.34 -3.70
C GLY A 103 16.47 -9.99 -2.24
N ILE A 104 15.72 -8.92 -2.01
CA ILE A 104 15.34 -8.47 -0.67
C ILE A 104 14.56 -9.59 0.03
N THR A 105 15.14 -10.20 1.07
CA THR A 105 14.47 -11.19 1.91
C THR A 105 13.92 -10.54 3.18
N GLU A 106 12.90 -11.15 3.79
CA GLU A 106 12.36 -10.66 5.07
C GLU A 106 13.41 -10.56 6.18
N THR A 107 14.41 -11.44 6.19
CA THR A 107 15.52 -11.41 7.16
C THR A 107 16.43 -10.20 7.03
N SER A 108 16.33 -9.44 5.93
CA SER A 108 17.10 -8.22 5.69
C SER A 108 16.42 -6.94 6.20
N LYS A 109 15.21 -7.06 6.79
CA LYS A 109 14.50 -5.93 7.39
C LYS A 109 15.33 -5.25 8.48
N LYS A 110 15.38 -3.92 8.43
CA LYS A 110 16.04 -3.04 9.39
C LYS A 110 15.02 -2.15 10.11
N THR A 111 13.88 -2.72 10.51
CA THR A 111 12.77 -2.00 11.15
C THR A 111 13.20 -1.22 12.40
N GLY A 112 14.15 -1.74 13.18
CA GLY A 112 14.69 -1.06 14.38
C GLY A 112 15.46 0.24 14.10
N PHE A 113 15.75 0.54 12.83
CA PHE A 113 16.39 1.78 12.39
C PHE A 113 15.39 2.83 11.88
N LEU A 114 14.09 2.53 11.88
CA LEU A 114 13.03 3.50 11.63
C LEU A 114 12.62 4.18 12.93
N ALA A 115 12.50 5.50 12.92
CA ALA A 115 11.83 6.24 13.98
C ALA A 115 10.56 6.91 13.42
N GLY A 116 9.52 7.01 14.24
CA GLY A 116 8.23 7.59 13.85
C GLY A 116 7.15 6.52 13.63
N ALA A 117 6.12 6.88 12.87
CA ALA A 117 4.98 6.00 12.62
C ALA A 117 5.32 4.97 11.53
N SER A 118 5.75 3.77 11.95
CA SER A 118 6.03 2.64 11.04
C SER A 118 4.79 1.83 10.66
N CYS A 119 3.65 2.08 11.30
CA CYS A 119 2.36 1.48 10.99
C CYS A 119 1.33 2.59 10.82
N VAL A 120 0.75 2.70 9.63
CA VAL A 120 -0.15 3.80 9.26
C VAL A 120 -1.48 3.28 8.74
N GLN A 121 -2.55 4.02 9.07
CA GLN A 121 -3.91 3.76 8.59
C GLN A 121 -4.12 4.44 7.23
N PRO A 122 -5.02 3.90 6.38
CA PRO A 122 -5.32 4.54 5.11
C PRO A 122 -6.19 5.77 5.32
N LEU A 123 -6.02 6.75 4.45
CA LEU A 123 -6.88 7.92 4.32
C LEU A 123 -7.57 7.90 2.96
N LEU A 124 -8.87 8.20 2.93
CA LEU A 124 -9.61 8.41 1.69
C LEU A 124 -9.36 9.84 1.19
N VAL A 125 -8.65 9.98 0.07
CA VAL A 125 -8.20 11.27 -0.49
C VAL A 125 -8.65 11.41 -1.94
N ASP A 126 -9.06 12.61 -2.34
CA ASP A 126 -9.25 12.94 -3.75
C ASP A 126 -7.89 13.04 -4.46
N TYR A 127 -7.64 12.13 -5.39
CA TYR A 127 -6.42 12.08 -6.17
C TYR A 127 -6.76 11.78 -7.63
N GLN A 128 -6.28 12.64 -8.54
CA GLN A 128 -6.58 12.56 -9.98
C GLN A 128 -8.08 12.52 -10.31
N GLY A 129 -8.91 13.21 -9.52
CA GLY A 129 -10.36 13.31 -9.75
C GLY A 129 -11.18 12.13 -9.21
N PHE A 130 -10.57 11.19 -8.48
CA PHE A 130 -11.25 10.05 -7.85
C PHE A 130 -10.91 9.94 -6.37
N LYS A 131 -11.81 9.35 -5.57
CA LYS A 131 -11.51 8.94 -4.20
C LYS A 131 -10.57 7.74 -4.19
N ASN A 132 -9.44 7.87 -3.52
CA ASN A 132 -8.40 6.86 -3.44
C ASN A 132 -8.02 6.58 -1.98
N LEU A 133 -7.65 5.34 -1.68
CA LEU A 133 -7.07 4.96 -0.40
C LEU A 133 -5.56 5.19 -0.44
N LEU A 134 -5.08 6.16 0.33
CA LEU A 134 -3.67 6.51 0.41
C LEU A 134 -3.13 6.19 1.80
N PHE A 135 -1.92 5.64 1.85
CA PHE A 135 -1.13 5.58 3.07
C PHE A 135 -0.04 6.64 2.99
N THR A 136 0.06 7.46 4.03
CA THR A 136 1.11 8.48 4.17
C THR A 136 1.89 8.17 5.43
N ALA A 137 3.22 8.32 5.40
CA ALA A 137 4.02 8.08 6.58
C ALA A 137 5.03 9.18 6.86
N GLY A 138 4.96 9.71 8.07
CA GLY A 138 5.99 10.56 8.66
C GLY A 138 7.00 9.71 9.41
N ILE A 139 7.90 9.07 8.67
CA ILE A 139 9.05 8.33 9.22
C ILE A 139 10.33 9.16 9.06
N GLY A 140 11.31 8.99 9.94
CA GLY A 140 12.61 9.66 9.91
C GLY A 140 13.63 9.04 10.84
#